data_AF-A0A8H5SQ01-F1
#
_entry.id   AF-A0A8H5SQ01-F1
#
_cell.length_a   1.000
_cell.length_b   1.000
_cell.length_c   1.000
_cell.angle_alpha   90.00
_cell.angle_beta   90.00
_cell.angle_gamma   90.00
#
_symmetry.space_group_name_H-M   'P 1'
#
loop_
_entity.id
_entity.type
_entity.pdbx_description
1 polymer ?
#
loop_
_entity_poly.entity_id
_entity_poly.type
_entity_poly.pdbx_seq_one_letter_code
_entity_poly.pdbx_strand_id
1 'polypeptide(L)'
;MSGPTTTVREDHTKWQCNEKAGNNDKGEPIECQEVMKMSEQVCTKCWCIRRVGAVAMTEDEMYLGMLVSITKGINEWWDYLPEPQEESCEEPTDTVMGGIRKEGSLAEAHDGYVLGTLQSFGLNGEAIWYYETARNGCS
;
A
#
# COMPACT_ATOMS: atom_id res chain seq x y z
N MET A 1 -3.46 -7.01 10.38
CA MET A 1 -2.94 -5.65 10.10
C MET A 1 -2.11 -5.22 11.29
N SER A 2 -0.83 -4.93 11.07
CA SER A 2 0.00 -4.32 12.11
C SER A 2 -0.49 -2.88 12.28
N GLY A 3 -0.80 -2.49 13.52
CA GLY A 3 -1.24 -1.13 13.80
C GLY A 3 -0.08 -0.11 13.70
N PRO A 4 -0.38 1.18 13.91
CA PRO A 4 0.64 2.22 13.90
C PRO A 4 1.76 1.92 14.90
N THR A 5 2.99 2.30 14.54
CA THR A 5 4.19 1.99 15.32
C THR A 5 5.10 3.20 15.47
N THR A 6 5.82 3.28 16.58
CA THR A 6 6.90 4.26 16.77
C THR A 6 8.23 3.80 16.20
N THR A 7 8.33 2.54 15.77
CA THR A 7 9.53 2.00 15.15
C THR A 7 9.59 2.46 13.69
N VAL A 8 10.61 3.24 13.35
CA VAL A 8 10.88 3.62 11.96
C VAL A 8 11.42 2.39 11.23
N ARG A 9 10.82 2.05 10.07
CA ARG A 9 11.30 0.95 9.22
C ARG A 9 12.67 1.30 8.63
N GLU A 10 13.46 0.28 8.32
CA GLU A 10 14.80 0.48 7.75
C GLU A 10 14.76 1.18 6.39
N ASP A 11 13.73 0.89 5.58
CA ASP A 11 13.52 1.46 4.26
C ASP A 11 12.87 2.86 4.29
N HIS A 12 12.44 3.35 5.45
CA HIS A 12 11.88 4.70 5.60
C HIS A 12 13.00 5.73 5.76
N THR A 13 13.59 6.17 4.64
CA THR A 13 14.73 7.10 4.62
C THR A 13 14.35 8.55 4.36
N LYS A 14 13.13 8.82 3.84
CA LYS A 14 12.64 10.15 3.47
C LYS A 14 11.22 10.40 3.98
N TRP A 15 10.84 11.67 4.14
CA TRP A 15 9.47 12.07 4.39
C TRP A 15 9.05 13.26 3.52
N GLN A 16 7.76 13.32 3.17
CA GLN A 16 7.19 14.45 2.44
C GLN A 16 6.46 15.41 3.37
N CYS A 17 6.76 16.70 3.23
CA CYS A 17 6.10 17.76 3.97
C CYS A 17 4.68 18.03 3.44
N ASN A 18 3.72 18.06 4.35
CA ASN A 18 2.31 18.36 4.08
C ASN A 18 1.88 19.75 4.63
N GLU A 19 2.82 20.66 4.88
CA GLU A 19 2.48 22.01 5.38
C GLU A 19 1.64 22.77 4.35
N LYS A 20 0.63 23.54 4.81
CA LYS A 20 -0.17 24.37 3.91
C LYS A 20 0.68 25.54 3.43
N ALA A 21 1.04 25.54 2.16
CA ALA A 21 1.90 26.54 1.53
C ALA A 21 1.11 27.71 0.90
N GLY A 22 -0.23 27.63 0.86
CA GLY A 22 -1.10 28.66 0.29
C GLY A 22 -2.31 28.03 -0.40
N ASN A 23 -2.89 28.73 -1.36
CA ASN A 23 -3.95 28.23 -2.22
C ASN A 23 -3.58 28.39 -3.69
N ASN A 24 -4.10 27.54 -4.57
CA ASN A 24 -3.98 27.69 -6.02
C ASN A 24 -4.96 28.75 -6.55
N ASP A 25 -4.96 28.99 -7.87
CA ASP A 25 -5.85 29.96 -8.53
C ASP A 25 -7.35 29.66 -8.34
N LYS A 26 -7.70 28.43 -7.94
CA LYS A 26 -9.08 28.00 -7.64
C LYS A 26 -9.42 28.15 -6.15
N GLY A 27 -8.50 28.64 -5.33
CA GLY A 27 -8.66 28.75 -3.89
C GLY A 27 -8.48 27.43 -3.13
N GLU A 28 -7.99 26.38 -3.78
CA GLU A 28 -7.75 25.07 -3.14
C GLU A 28 -6.38 25.09 -2.43
N PRO A 29 -6.29 24.51 -1.22
CA PRO A 29 -5.05 24.51 -0.46
C PRO A 29 -3.95 23.74 -1.19
N ILE A 30 -2.78 24.36 -1.30
CA ILE A 30 -1.56 23.75 -1.79
C ILE A 30 -0.72 23.35 -0.58
N GLU A 31 -0.15 22.14 -0.64
CA GLU A 31 0.81 21.66 0.34
C GLU A 31 2.25 21.88 -0.14
N CYS A 32 3.20 21.96 0.80
CA CYS A 32 4.61 22.21 0.52
C CYS A 32 5.24 21.14 -0.39
N GLN A 33 4.90 19.87 -0.14
CA GLN A 33 5.32 18.67 -0.86
C GLN A 33 6.84 18.46 -0.97
N GLU A 34 7.63 19.21 -0.21
CA GLU A 34 9.08 19.04 -0.16
C GLU A 34 9.45 17.69 0.45
N VAL A 35 10.37 16.98 -0.19
CA VAL A 35 10.90 15.72 0.29
C VAL A 35 12.17 15.98 1.08
N MET A 36 12.19 15.48 2.30
CA MET A 36 13.24 15.70 3.29
C MET A 36 13.82 14.36 3.74
N LYS A 37 15.06 14.36 4.24
CA LYS A 37 15.60 13.14 4.86
C LYS A 37 14.83 12.82 6.13
N MET A 38 14.62 11.54 6.43
CA MET A 38 13.92 11.11 7.65
C MET A 38 14.59 11.61 8.93
N SER A 39 15.93 11.75 8.91
CA SER A 39 16.72 12.35 10.00
C SER A 39 16.43 13.84 10.25
N GLU A 40 15.87 14.56 9.27
CA GLU A 40 15.56 15.98 9.37
C GLU A 40 14.12 16.16 9.84
N GLN A 41 13.91 16.79 10.99
CA GLN A 41 12.55 17.04 11.50
C GLN A 41 11.93 18.33 10.96
N VAL A 42 12.74 19.25 10.43
CA VAL A 42 12.28 20.57 9.95
C VAL A 42 12.40 20.61 8.44
N CYS A 43 11.31 20.96 7.77
CA CYS A 43 11.33 21.16 6.32
C CYS A 43 12.17 22.39 5.97
N THR A 44 13.11 22.27 5.05
CA THR A 44 14.00 23.37 4.65
C THR A 44 13.33 24.41 3.76
N LYS A 45 12.17 24.08 3.17
CA LYS A 45 11.39 24.98 2.31
C LYS A 45 10.40 25.84 3.10
N CYS A 46 9.58 25.24 3.96
CA CYS A 46 8.56 25.96 4.72
C CYS A 46 8.93 26.20 6.20
N TRP A 47 10.05 25.64 6.68
CA TRP A 47 10.52 25.76 8.07
C TRP A 47 9.57 25.20 9.13
N CYS A 48 8.58 24.41 8.71
CA CYS A 48 7.68 23.72 9.62
C CYS A 48 8.26 22.37 10.05
N ILE A 49 7.97 22.02 11.31
CA ILE A 49 8.31 20.72 11.89
C ILE A 49 7.39 19.67 11.25
N ARG A 50 7.95 18.49 10.98
CA ARG A 50 7.20 17.31 10.54
C ARG A 50 6.00 17.07 11.44
N ARG A 51 4.84 16.84 10.81
CA ARG A 51 3.55 16.78 11.49
C ARG A 51 2.71 15.60 11.01
N VAL A 52 1.62 15.34 11.71
CA VAL A 52 0.62 14.36 11.30
C VAL A 52 0.19 14.61 9.85
N GLY A 53 0.12 13.55 9.07
CA GLY A 53 -0.12 13.57 7.63
C GLY A 53 1.14 13.61 6.77
N ALA A 54 2.33 13.74 7.35
CA ALA A 54 3.59 13.58 6.60
C ALA A 54 3.66 12.17 5.99
N VAL A 55 4.07 12.09 4.73
CA VAL A 55 4.21 10.82 4.00
C VAL A 55 5.56 10.21 4.31
N ALA A 56 5.59 8.91 4.64
CA ALA A 56 6.81 8.12 4.75
C ALA A 56 7.23 7.60 3.37
N MET A 57 8.51 7.71 3.05
CA MET A 57 9.04 7.34 1.73
C MET A 57 10.36 6.59 1.80
N THR A 58 10.62 5.78 0.77
CA THR A 58 11.94 5.19 0.51
C THR A 58 12.91 6.21 -0.05
N GLU A 59 14.17 5.80 -0.22
CA GLU A 59 15.20 6.62 -0.88
C GLU A 59 14.81 6.96 -2.33
N ASP A 60 14.18 6.01 -3.02
CA ASP A 60 13.65 6.18 -4.38
C ASP A 60 12.28 6.89 -4.41
N GLU A 61 11.87 7.48 -3.28
CA GLU A 61 10.62 8.26 -3.15
C GLU A 61 9.36 7.43 -3.43
N MET A 62 9.40 6.15 -3.09
CA MET A 62 8.21 5.29 -3.07
C MET A 62 7.43 5.49 -1.78
N TYR A 63 6.10 5.51 -1.88
CA TYR A 63 5.21 5.64 -0.72
C TYR A 63 5.28 4.41 0.19
N LEU A 64 5.57 4.61 1.47
CA LEU A 64 5.58 3.56 2.49
C LEU A 64 4.41 3.66 3.46
N GLY A 65 3.86 4.85 3.67
CA GLY A 65 2.90 5.08 4.74
C GLY A 65 2.76 6.55 5.13
N MET A 66 2.22 6.79 6.31
CA MET A 66 1.92 8.13 6.80
C MET A 66 2.10 8.26 8.31
N LEU A 67 2.49 9.45 8.77
CA LEU A 67 2.51 9.80 10.18
C LEU A 67 1.08 10.04 10.67
N VAL A 68 0.55 9.16 11.50
CA VAL A 68 -0.86 9.22 11.93
C VAL A 68 -1.05 9.83 13.31
N SER A 69 -0.01 9.87 14.15
CA SER A 69 -0.09 10.50 15.47
C SER A 69 1.27 10.97 15.98
N ILE A 70 1.26 12.00 16.82
CA ILE A 70 2.42 12.46 17.58
C ILE A 70 2.01 12.55 19.05
N THR A 71 2.63 11.74 19.90
CA THR A 71 2.33 11.72 21.34
C THR A 71 3.47 12.37 22.12
N LYS A 72 3.15 13.19 23.13
CA LYS A 72 4.14 13.86 24.00
C LYS A 72 5.21 14.67 23.22
N GLY A 73 4.83 15.22 22.06
CA GLY A 73 5.65 16.13 21.26
C GLY A 73 6.79 15.51 20.45
N ILE A 74 7.19 14.26 20.72
CA ILE A 74 8.32 13.62 20.03
C ILE A 74 8.09 12.18 19.58
N ASN A 75 7.06 11.48 20.09
CA ASN A 75 6.81 10.10 19.71
C ASN A 75 5.90 10.08 18.48
N GLU A 76 6.52 9.96 17.30
CA GLU A 76 5.86 9.82 16.01
C GLU A 76 5.35 8.38 15.83
N TRP A 77 4.07 8.23 15.50
CA TRP A 77 3.43 6.95 15.21
C TRP A 77 3.12 6.85 13.72
N TRP A 78 3.81 5.95 13.04
CA TRP A 78 3.74 5.74 11.61
C TRP A 78 2.85 4.54 11.28
N ASP A 79 1.96 4.72 10.31
CA ASP A 79 1.15 3.65 9.74
C ASP A 79 1.73 3.29 8.36
N TYR A 80 2.27 2.08 8.26
CA TYR A 80 2.97 1.61 7.07
C TYR A 80 2.11 0.63 6.29
N LEU A 81 2.23 0.68 4.97
CA LEU A 81 1.79 -0.42 4.11
C LEU A 81 2.63 -1.67 4.41
N PRO A 82 2.04 -2.88 4.29
CA PRO A 82 2.80 -4.11 4.33
C PRO A 82 3.92 -4.06 3.29
N GLU A 83 5.10 -4.58 3.64
CA GLU A 83 6.16 -4.74 2.66
C GLU A 83 5.62 -5.65 1.54
N PRO A 84 5.83 -5.28 0.27
CA PRO A 84 5.52 -6.20 -0.80
C PRO A 84 6.32 -7.47 -0.52
N GLN A 85 5.62 -8.57 -0.26
CA GLN A 85 6.27 -9.87 -0.22
C GLN A 85 6.84 -10.04 -1.62
N GLU A 86 8.17 -10.05 -1.76
CA GLU A 86 8.78 -10.51 -2.99
C GLU A 86 8.28 -11.94 -3.18
N GLU A 87 7.26 -12.10 -4.03
CA GLU A 87 7.01 -13.40 -4.65
C GLU A 87 8.27 -13.67 -5.45
N SER A 88 9.18 -14.43 -4.84
CA SER A 88 10.37 -14.96 -5.45
C SER A 88 9.99 -15.56 -6.81
N CYS A 89 10.21 -14.78 -7.87
CA CYS A 89 10.25 -15.28 -9.23
C CYS A 89 11.54 -16.09 -9.35
N GLU A 90 11.60 -17.25 -8.69
CA GLU A 90 12.52 -18.28 -9.14
C GLU A 90 12.12 -18.55 -10.59
N GLU A 91 13.02 -18.32 -11.54
CA GLU A 91 12.82 -18.83 -12.89
C GLU A 91 12.48 -20.32 -12.76
N PRO A 92 11.43 -20.82 -13.43
CA PRO A 92 11.03 -22.20 -13.31
C PRO A 92 12.15 -23.05 -13.90
N THR A 93 12.97 -23.63 -13.03
CA THR A 93 13.75 -24.79 -13.42
C THR A 93 12.73 -25.90 -13.65
N ASP A 94 12.51 -26.20 -14.92
CA ASP A 94 11.66 -27.29 -15.43
C ASP A 94 11.84 -28.56 -14.60
N THR A 95 10.96 -28.82 -13.62
CA THR A 95 10.69 -30.18 -13.12
C THR A 95 9.34 -30.23 -12.39
N VAL A 96 8.32 -30.72 -13.12
CA VAL A 96 7.21 -31.58 -12.65
C VAL A 96 6.11 -30.98 -11.75
N MET A 97 5.01 -30.61 -12.41
CA MET A 97 3.59 -30.91 -12.10
C MET A 97 3.14 -30.97 -10.62
N GLY A 98 2.54 -29.87 -10.14
CA GLY A 98 1.75 -29.85 -8.90
C GLY A 98 1.21 -28.45 -8.57
N GLY A 99 0.30 -27.93 -9.41
CA GLY A 99 -0.19 -26.55 -9.32
C GLY A 99 -0.95 -26.24 -8.02
N ILE A 100 -0.35 -25.43 -7.15
CA ILE A 100 -1.00 -24.84 -5.98
C ILE A 100 -1.63 -23.51 -6.42
N ARG A 101 -2.97 -23.45 -6.46
CA ARG A 101 -3.72 -22.22 -6.78
C ARG A 101 -3.84 -21.37 -5.50
N LYS A 102 -3.52 -20.07 -5.56
CA LYS A 102 -3.64 -19.11 -4.44
C LYS A 102 -5.04 -18.47 -4.40
N GLU A 103 -5.53 -18.11 -3.22
CA GLU A 103 -6.70 -17.24 -3.03
C GLU A 103 -6.54 -15.93 -3.83
N GLY A 104 -7.57 -15.52 -4.58
CA GLY A 104 -7.50 -14.41 -5.54
C GLY A 104 -7.04 -14.77 -6.96
N SER A 105 -6.71 -16.04 -7.23
CA SER A 105 -6.36 -16.48 -8.60
C SER A 105 -7.56 -16.41 -9.53
N LEU A 106 -7.41 -15.70 -10.65
CA LEU A 106 -8.40 -15.61 -11.72
C LEU A 106 -8.35 -16.89 -12.57
N ALA A 107 -9.46 -17.62 -12.66
CA ALA A 107 -9.58 -18.71 -13.62
C ALA A 107 -10.18 -18.17 -14.92
N GLU A 108 -9.40 -18.15 -16.00
CA GLU A 108 -9.93 -17.91 -17.34
C GLU A 108 -10.81 -19.11 -17.75
N ALA A 109 -12.09 -18.86 -17.97
CA ALA A 109 -13.01 -19.85 -18.52
C ALA A 109 -13.17 -19.60 -20.03
N HIS A 110 -12.86 -20.63 -20.82
CA HIS A 110 -13.31 -20.72 -22.21
C HIS A 110 -14.86 -20.88 -22.25
N ASP A 111 -15.47 -20.28 -23.27
CA ASP A 111 -16.91 -20.34 -23.61
C ASP A 111 -17.89 -19.79 -22.56
N GLY A 112 -17.95 -18.45 -22.50
CA GLY A 112 -19.20 -17.73 -22.25
C GLY A 112 -19.65 -17.56 -20.80
N TYR A 113 -18.80 -17.83 -19.81
CA TYR A 113 -19.09 -17.56 -18.39
C TYR A 113 -18.04 -16.66 -17.74
N VAL A 114 -18.51 -15.68 -16.94
CA VAL A 114 -17.70 -14.65 -16.30
C VAL A 114 -17.25 -15.07 -14.89
N LEU A 115 -15.94 -14.94 -14.68
CA LEU A 115 -15.15 -14.73 -13.44
C LEU A 115 -15.81 -15.12 -12.11
N GLY A 116 -15.41 -16.27 -11.55
CA GLY A 116 -15.56 -16.55 -10.12
C GLY A 116 -14.34 -16.05 -9.34
N THR A 117 -14.56 -15.40 -8.19
CA THR A 117 -13.48 -15.03 -7.27
C THR A 117 -13.32 -16.13 -6.22
N LEU A 118 -12.10 -16.63 -6.03
CA LEU A 118 -11.80 -17.60 -4.98
C LEU A 118 -11.96 -16.91 -3.62
N GLN A 119 -12.97 -17.30 -2.87
CA GLN A 119 -13.39 -16.61 -1.66
C GLN A 119 -12.69 -17.13 -0.42
N SER A 120 -12.53 -18.45 -0.32
CA SER A 120 -11.85 -19.08 0.82
C SER A 120 -11.43 -20.52 0.51
N PHE A 121 -10.51 -21.06 1.29
CA PHE A 121 -10.28 -22.51 1.41
C PHE A 121 -11.01 -23.12 2.62
N GLY A 122 -11.66 -24.26 2.41
CA GLY A 122 -12.17 -25.12 3.47
C GLY A 122 -11.03 -25.74 4.28
N LEU A 123 -11.34 -26.22 5.50
CA LEU A 123 -10.35 -26.78 6.45
C LEU A 123 -9.61 -28.03 5.92
N ASN A 124 -10.08 -28.62 4.83
CA ASN A 124 -9.49 -29.76 4.12
C ASN A 124 -8.75 -29.35 2.82
N GLY A 125 -8.59 -28.05 2.55
CA GLY A 125 -7.97 -27.54 1.32
C GLY A 125 -8.90 -27.49 0.10
N GLU A 126 -10.20 -27.70 0.29
CA GLU A 126 -11.22 -27.50 -0.74
C GLU A 126 -11.35 -26.01 -1.10
N ALA A 127 -11.22 -25.66 -2.38
CA ALA A 127 -11.40 -24.28 -2.85
C ALA A 127 -12.90 -23.95 -3.00
N ILE A 128 -13.38 -22.96 -2.25
CA ILE A 128 -14.77 -22.49 -2.31
C ILE A 128 -14.86 -21.27 -3.23
N TRP A 129 -15.61 -21.42 -4.32
CA TRP A 129 -15.74 -20.41 -5.36
C TRP A 129 -17.08 -19.68 -5.28
N TYR A 130 -17.04 -18.35 -5.35
CA TYR A 130 -18.24 -17.53 -5.52
C TYR A 130 -18.39 -17.18 -7.01
N TYR A 131 -19.55 -17.48 -7.58
CA TYR A 131 -19.88 -17.18 -8.97
C TYR A 131 -20.97 -16.09 -8.99
N GLU A 132 -20.70 -14.95 -9.61
CA GLU A 132 -21.76 -14.02 -9.99
C GLU A 132 -22.24 -14.36 -11.40
N THR A 133 -23.48 -14.82 -11.52
CA THR A 133 -24.09 -14.97 -12.83
C THR A 133 -24.32 -13.60 -13.44
N ALA A 134 -23.46 -13.18 -14.37
CA ALA A 134 -23.79 -12.12 -15.30
C ALA A 134 -24.94 -12.62 -16.20
N ARG A 135 -26.18 -12.28 -15.85
CA ARG A 135 -27.27 -12.30 -16.83
C ARG A 135 -26.93 -11.22 -17.85
N ASN A 136 -26.30 -11.62 -18.95
CA ASN A 136 -26.33 -10.87 -20.20
C ASN A 136 -27.78 -10.78 -20.66
N GLY A 137 -28.48 -9.77 -20.16
CA GLY A 137 -29.74 -9.30 -20.71
C GLY A 137 -29.46 -8.31 -21.84
N CYS A 138 -28.98 -8.83 -22.97
CA CYS A 138 -29.24 -8.19 -24.26
C CYS A 138 -30.51 -8.82 -24.82
N SER A 139 -31.65 -8.15 -24.62
CA SER A 139 -32.80 -8.08 -25.54
C SER A 139 -33.73 -6.96 -25.09
#